data_AF-A0A4Q7PBQ5-F1
#
_entry.id   AF-A0A4Q7PBQ5-F1
#
_cell.length_a   1.000
_cell.length_b   1.000
_cell.length_c   1.000
_cell.angle_alpha   90.00
_cell.angle_beta   90.00
_cell.angle_gamma   90.00
#
_symmetry.space_group_name_H-M   'P 1'
#
loop_
_entity.id
_entity.type
_entity.pdbx_description
1 polymer ?
#
loop_
_entity_poly.entity_id
_entity_poly.type
_entity_poly.pdbx_seq_one_letter_code
_entity_poly.pdbx_strand_id
1 'polypeptide(L)'
;MDNFQKISRFLVVLSFLLIHGSCDTTPEITDAMLDGKLIFDPSLDRPEDFLLSLSKPNPTPAEASKPVFILMHGYSASTFEWEEFRTWSANTPDYFLSFVLLGGHGRTYEDFKRATWRDWQNSIRQEYERLVAAGYTN
;
A
#
# COMPACT_ATOMS: atom_id res chain seq x y z
N MET A 1 -11.16 -54.75 -15.75
CA MET A 1 -10.69 -53.94 -14.60
C MET A 1 -9.38 -53.21 -14.89
N ASP A 2 -8.38 -53.85 -15.51
CA ASP A 2 -7.05 -53.25 -15.78
C ASP A 2 -7.08 -52.00 -16.68
N ASN A 3 -7.89 -51.98 -17.75
CA ASN A 3 -8.03 -50.80 -18.62
C ASN A 3 -8.69 -49.60 -17.93
N PHE A 4 -9.61 -49.83 -17.00
CA PHE A 4 -10.27 -48.73 -16.25
C PHE A 4 -9.28 -48.04 -15.31
N GLN A 5 -8.40 -48.80 -14.65
CA GLN A 5 -7.35 -48.25 -13.79
C GLN A 5 -6.29 -47.46 -14.59
N LYS A 6 -5.93 -47.92 -15.80
CA LYS A 6 -5.00 -47.19 -16.69
C LYS A 6 -5.58 -45.86 -17.16
N ILE A 7 -6.87 -45.84 -17.57
CA ILE A 7 -7.57 -44.61 -17.98
C ILE A 7 -7.69 -43.64 -16.80
N SER A 8 -8.07 -44.12 -15.62
CA SER A 8 -8.16 -43.27 -14.42
C SER A 8 -6.81 -42.65 -14.04
N ARG A 9 -5.71 -43.41 -14.08
CA ARG A 9 -4.36 -42.88 -13.83
C ARG A 9 -3.92 -41.85 -14.86
N PHE A 10 -4.21 -42.10 -16.14
CA PHE A 10 -3.91 -41.15 -17.22
C PHE A 10 -4.66 -39.82 -17.03
N LEU A 11 -5.95 -39.88 -16.70
CA LEU A 11 -6.76 -38.67 -16.45
C LEU A 11 -6.25 -37.89 -15.24
N VAL A 12 -5.86 -38.56 -14.15
CA VAL A 12 -5.28 -37.90 -12.97
C VAL A 12 -3.98 -37.19 -13.32
N VAL A 13 -3.07 -37.85 -14.06
CA VAL A 13 -1.81 -37.22 -14.50
C VAL A 13 -2.08 -36.03 -15.42
N LEU A 14 -3.02 -36.16 -16.36
CA LEU A 14 -3.41 -35.07 -17.25
C LEU A 14 -4.01 -33.88 -16.48
N SER A 15 -4.86 -34.14 -15.49
CA SER A 15 -5.40 -33.10 -14.60
C SER A 15 -4.30 -32.38 -13.82
N PHE A 16 -3.32 -33.11 -13.28
CA PHE A 16 -2.17 -32.47 -12.62
C PHE A 16 -1.33 -31.62 -13.58
N LEU A 17 -1.08 -32.10 -14.81
CA LEU A 17 -0.34 -31.34 -15.82
C LEU A 17 -1.07 -30.05 -16.25
N LEU A 18 -2.39 -30.11 -16.40
CA LEU A 18 -3.22 -28.95 -16.75
C LEU A 18 -3.26 -27.92 -15.61
N ILE A 19 -3.33 -28.36 -14.34
CA ILE A 19 -3.29 -27.45 -13.19
C ILE A 19 -1.93 -26.73 -13.08
N HIS A 20 -0.82 -27.44 -13.32
CA HIS A 20 0.51 -26.83 -13.26
C HIS A 20 0.82 -25.94 -14.48
N GLY A 21 0.19 -26.20 -15.64
CA GLY A 21 0.37 -25.40 -16.85
C GLY A 21 -0.57 -24.20 -17.00
N SER A 22 -1.60 -24.09 -16.16
CA SER A 22 -2.64 -23.04 -16.29
C SER A 22 -2.34 -21.76 -15.50
N CYS A 23 -1.32 -21.74 -14.64
CA CYS A 23 -0.94 -20.54 -13.90
C CYS A 23 0.24 -19.83 -14.58
N ASP A 24 -0.04 -18.65 -15.14
CA ASP A 24 1.03 -17.70 -15.47
C ASP A 24 1.55 -17.08 -14.17
N THR A 25 2.80 -17.39 -13.83
CA THR A 25 3.48 -16.80 -12.66
C THR A 25 3.88 -15.34 -12.86
N THR A 26 3.66 -14.81 -14.06
CA THR A 26 4.08 -13.48 -14.53
C THR A 26 2.94 -12.84 -15.32
N PRO A 27 1.77 -12.58 -14.70
CA PRO A 27 0.68 -11.92 -15.39
C PRO A 27 1.13 -10.59 -15.99
N GLU A 28 0.61 -10.25 -17.17
CA GLU A 28 0.93 -8.99 -17.84
C GLU A 28 0.43 -7.80 -16.99
N ILE A 29 1.35 -6.95 -16.55
CA ILE A 29 1.03 -5.68 -15.89
C ILE A 29 0.93 -4.61 -16.97
N THR A 30 -0.28 -4.06 -17.13
CA THR A 30 -0.55 -3.01 -18.12
C THR A 30 -0.44 -1.62 -17.51
N ASP A 31 -0.27 -0.61 -18.35
CA ASP A 31 -0.17 0.79 -17.91
C ASP A 31 -1.46 1.35 -17.26
N ALA A 32 -2.59 0.67 -17.45
CA ALA A 32 -3.87 1.03 -16.81
C ALA A 32 -4.00 0.48 -15.38
N MET A 33 -3.05 -0.34 -14.93
CA MET A 33 -3.04 -0.92 -13.59
C MET A 33 -2.24 -0.02 -12.63
N LEU A 34 -2.56 -0.10 -11.34
CA LEU A 34 -1.88 0.67 -10.28
C LEU A 34 -0.37 0.39 -10.19
N ASP A 35 0.06 -0.82 -10.57
CA ASP A 35 1.47 -1.22 -10.64
C ASP A 35 2.08 -1.02 -12.04
N GLY A 36 1.34 -0.38 -12.95
CA GLY A 36 1.77 -0.01 -14.31
C GLY A 36 2.79 1.12 -14.32
N LYS A 37 3.08 1.67 -15.51
CA LYS A 37 4.09 2.74 -15.64
C LYS A 37 3.52 4.15 -15.71
N LEU A 38 2.20 4.30 -15.85
CA LEU A 38 1.55 5.58 -16.09
C LEU A 38 0.75 6.11 -14.89
N ILE A 39 0.24 5.23 -14.03
CA ILE A 39 -0.59 5.61 -12.90
C ILE A 39 0.22 5.44 -11.62
N PHE A 40 0.59 6.56 -11.01
CA PHE A 40 1.27 6.59 -9.71
C PHE A 40 0.34 7.13 -8.63
N ASP A 41 0.66 6.79 -7.38
CA ASP A 41 -0.08 7.30 -6.23
C ASP A 41 0.11 8.82 -6.11
N PRO A 42 -0.97 9.60 -5.93
CA PRO A 42 -0.88 11.05 -5.90
C PRO A 42 0.01 11.62 -4.77
N SER A 43 0.26 10.86 -3.70
CA SER A 43 1.15 11.27 -2.62
C SER A 43 2.61 11.37 -3.03
N LEU A 44 3.00 10.83 -4.18
CA LEU A 44 4.34 10.98 -4.74
C LEU A 44 4.57 12.37 -5.32
N ASP A 45 3.53 12.93 -5.94
CA ASP A 45 3.60 14.24 -6.58
C ASP A 45 3.27 15.36 -5.60
N ARG A 46 2.33 15.12 -4.68
CA ARG A 46 1.84 16.10 -3.70
C ARG A 46 1.82 15.52 -2.29
N PRO A 47 3.00 15.19 -1.71
CA PRO A 47 3.07 14.54 -0.40
C PRO A 47 2.47 15.40 0.73
N GLU A 48 2.43 16.72 0.58
CA GLU A 48 1.76 17.64 1.50
C GLU A 48 0.24 17.47 1.57
N ASP A 49 -0.40 16.90 0.54
CA ASP A 49 -1.84 16.59 0.60
C ASP A 49 -2.14 15.36 1.47
N PHE A 50 -1.10 14.63 1.90
CA PHE A 50 -1.22 13.33 2.58
C PHE A 50 -0.52 13.31 3.94
N LEU A 51 0.68 13.91 4.04
CA LEU A 51 1.48 13.89 5.25
C LEU A 51 1.26 15.14 6.09
N LEU A 52 0.80 14.95 7.32
CA LEU A 52 0.58 16.05 8.28
C LEU A 52 1.88 16.81 8.56
N SER A 53 3.01 16.10 8.66
CA SER A 53 4.30 16.74 8.90
C SER A 53 4.70 17.74 7.81
N LEU A 54 4.17 17.60 6.60
CA LEU A 54 4.43 18.49 5.46
C LEU A 54 3.36 19.55 5.29
N SER A 55 2.08 19.21 5.50
CA SER A 55 0.98 20.19 5.42
C SER A 55 1.00 21.18 6.57
N LYS A 56 1.48 20.76 7.74
CA LYS A 56 1.51 21.56 8.96
C LYS A 56 2.80 21.33 9.75
N PRO A 57 3.95 21.83 9.23
CA PRO A 57 5.27 21.61 9.81
C PRO A 57 5.52 22.43 11.09
N ASN A 58 4.70 23.44 11.36
CA ASN A 58 4.82 24.33 12.52
C ASN A 58 3.45 24.46 13.23
N PRO A 59 3.00 23.44 13.97
CA PRO A 59 1.72 23.49 14.67
C PRO A 59 1.72 24.55 15.78
N THR A 60 0.55 25.13 16.05
CA THR A 60 0.34 25.87 17.29
C THR A 60 0.38 24.93 18.51
N PRO A 61 0.58 25.44 19.75
CA PRO A 61 0.57 24.59 20.95
C PRO A 61 -0.72 23.77 21.12
N ALA A 62 -1.86 24.31 20.69
CA ALA A 62 -3.15 23.61 20.76
C ALA A 62 -3.32 22.53 19.67
N GLU A 63 -2.58 22.63 18.57
CA GLU A 63 -2.58 21.63 17.50
C GLU A 63 -1.56 20.52 17.79
N ALA A 64 -0.41 20.88 18.35
CA ALA A 64 0.64 19.95 18.77
C ALA A 64 0.19 18.93 19.83
N SER A 65 -0.87 19.24 20.58
CA SER A 65 -1.45 18.35 21.59
C SER A 65 -2.57 17.44 21.07
N LYS A 66 -3.03 17.65 19.83
CA LYS A 66 -4.06 16.81 19.22
C LYS A 66 -3.48 15.46 18.84
N PRO A 67 -4.23 14.35 19.04
CA PRO A 67 -3.83 13.04 18.54
C PRO A 67 -3.59 13.05 17.03
N VAL A 68 -2.51 12.39 16.60
CA VAL A 68 -2.21 12.17 15.18
C VAL A 68 -2.33 10.68 14.85
N PHE A 69 -3.23 10.33 13.93
CA PHE A 69 -3.29 8.99 13.36
C PHE A 69 -2.42 8.90 12.11
N ILE A 70 -1.34 8.13 12.21
CA ILE A 70 -0.53 7.73 11.05
C ILE A 70 -1.19 6.51 10.41
N LEU A 71 -1.81 6.71 9.25
CA LEU A 71 -2.53 5.69 8.50
C LEU A 71 -1.60 5.02 7.49
N MET A 72 -1.57 3.70 7.52
CA MET A 72 -0.80 2.86 6.60
C MET A 72 -1.73 1.89 5.87
N HIS A 73 -1.57 1.76 4.56
CA HIS A 73 -2.39 0.85 3.74
C HIS A 73 -1.85 -0.59 3.78
N GLY A 74 -2.61 -1.52 3.19
CA GLY A 74 -2.28 -2.93 3.08
C GLY A 74 -1.23 -3.25 2.01
N TYR A 75 -0.83 -4.53 1.98
CA TYR A 75 0.08 -5.08 0.96
C TYR A 75 -0.51 -4.92 -0.44
N SER A 76 0.32 -4.53 -1.41
CA SER A 76 -0.03 -4.21 -2.80
C SER A 76 -1.03 -3.07 -3.01
N ALA A 77 -1.44 -2.39 -1.95
CA ALA A 77 -2.37 -1.27 -2.03
C ALA A 77 -1.64 0.08 -2.10
N SER A 78 -2.36 1.17 -1.90
CA SER A 78 -1.81 2.51 -1.85
C SER A 78 -2.65 3.43 -0.98
N THR A 79 -2.38 4.75 -0.96
CA THR A 79 -3.05 5.69 -0.05
C THR A 79 -4.58 5.75 -0.23
N PHE A 80 -5.10 5.37 -1.40
CA PHE A 80 -6.54 5.36 -1.70
C PHE A 80 -7.37 4.51 -0.74
N GLU A 81 -6.81 3.48 -0.09
CA GLU A 81 -7.55 2.63 0.86
C GLU A 81 -8.15 3.42 2.02
N TRP A 82 -7.57 4.57 2.34
CA TRP A 82 -8.01 5.42 3.42
C TRP A 82 -8.85 6.61 2.95
N GLU A 83 -9.15 6.74 1.65
CA GLU A 83 -9.87 7.90 1.12
C GLU A 83 -11.32 7.97 1.63
N GLU A 84 -11.97 6.82 1.80
CA GLU A 84 -13.31 6.76 2.44
C GLU A 84 -13.23 7.24 3.89
N PHE A 85 -12.24 6.78 4.65
CA PHE A 85 -12.03 7.20 6.04
C PHE A 85 -11.70 8.70 6.13
N ARG A 86 -10.83 9.21 5.24
CA ARG A 86 -10.53 10.63 5.10
C ARG A 86 -11.81 11.46 4.92
N THR A 87 -12.66 11.00 4.01
CA THR A 87 -13.94 11.65 3.69
C THR A 87 -14.88 11.62 4.88
N TRP A 88 -15.01 10.47 5.55
CA TRP A 88 -15.85 10.33 6.74
C TRP A 88 -15.36 11.18 7.92
N SER A 89 -14.04 11.25 8.12
CA SER A 89 -13.41 12.06 9.16
C SER A 89 -13.43 13.56 8.87
N ALA A 90 -13.82 13.99 7.67
CA ALA A 90 -13.60 15.36 7.20
C ALA A 90 -14.14 16.41 8.19
N ASN A 91 -13.23 17.30 8.62
CA ASN A 91 -13.45 18.47 9.48
C ASN A 91 -13.65 18.23 10.98
N THR A 92 -13.33 17.05 11.53
CA THR A 92 -13.24 16.95 12.99
C THR A 92 -12.11 17.85 13.55
N PRO A 93 -12.35 18.61 14.63
CA PRO A 93 -11.30 19.32 15.34
C PRO A 93 -10.49 18.42 16.29
N ASP A 94 -10.88 17.15 16.45
CA ASP A 94 -10.44 16.30 17.57
C ASP A 94 -9.09 15.61 17.32
N TYR A 95 -8.75 15.33 16.07
CA TYR A 95 -7.51 14.64 15.69
C TYR A 95 -7.04 15.04 14.29
N PHE A 96 -5.79 14.69 13.98
CA PHE A 96 -5.25 14.79 12.62
C PHE A 96 -4.98 13.42 12.02
N LEU A 97 -4.95 13.39 10.69
CA LEU A 97 -4.62 12.20 9.91
C LEU A 97 -3.34 12.48 9.12
N SER A 98 -2.46 11.47 9.02
CA SER A 98 -1.29 11.48 8.16
C SER A 98 -1.20 10.17 7.39
N PHE A 99 -1.27 10.24 6.07
CA PHE A 99 -1.43 9.10 5.17
C PHE A 99 -0.08 8.74 4.56
N VAL A 100 0.47 7.60 4.97
CA VAL A 100 1.79 7.17 4.54
C VAL A 100 1.67 6.21 3.36
N LEU A 101 2.37 6.53 2.27
CA LEU A 101 2.66 5.57 1.20
C LEU A 101 3.83 4.68 1.60
N LEU A 102 3.58 3.37 1.68
CA LEU A 102 4.62 2.40 2.04
C LEU A 102 5.71 2.35 0.96
N GLY A 103 6.96 2.13 1.36
CA GLY A 103 8.10 2.07 0.45
C GLY A 103 7.87 1.12 -0.75
N GLY A 104 8.19 1.59 -1.96
CA GLY A 104 8.01 0.84 -3.20
C GLY A 104 6.57 0.69 -3.72
N HIS A 105 5.54 1.10 -2.97
CA HIS A 105 4.16 1.07 -3.44
C HIS A 105 3.80 2.30 -4.27
N GLY A 106 2.69 2.24 -5.00
CA GLY A 106 2.11 3.36 -5.75
C GLY A 106 2.98 3.86 -6.90
N ARG A 107 3.91 3.04 -7.40
CA ARG A 107 4.89 3.37 -8.45
C ARG A 107 4.81 2.34 -9.56
N THR A 108 5.84 1.51 -9.70
CA THR A 108 5.90 0.42 -10.67
C THR A 108 5.94 -0.93 -9.97
N TYR A 109 5.48 -1.99 -10.65
CA TYR A 109 5.58 -3.37 -10.17
C TYR A 109 7.02 -3.76 -9.79
N GLU A 110 8.02 -3.26 -10.53
CA GLU A 110 9.43 -3.53 -10.26
C GLU A 110 9.94 -2.83 -8.98
N ASP A 111 9.44 -1.63 -8.67
CA ASP A 111 9.71 -0.98 -7.39
C ASP A 111 9.09 -1.76 -6.23
N PHE A 112 7.85 -2.21 -6.41
CA PHE A 112 7.15 -3.02 -5.43
C PHE A 112 7.87 -4.34 -5.15
N LYS A 113 8.31 -5.06 -6.20
CA LYS A 113 9.08 -6.31 -6.07
C LYS A 113 10.43 -6.14 -5.38
N ARG A 114 11.10 -4.99 -5.56
CA ARG A 114 12.38 -4.70 -4.91
C ARG A 114 12.22 -4.27 -3.46
N ALA A 115 11.07 -3.72 -3.09
CA ALA A 115 10.81 -3.24 -1.75
C ALA A 115 10.71 -4.38 -0.74
N THR A 116 11.13 -4.08 0.48
CA THR A 116 11.09 -4.98 1.62
C THR A 116 10.23 -4.38 2.72
N TRP A 117 9.86 -5.21 3.71
CA TRP A 117 9.15 -4.72 4.90
C TRP A 117 9.89 -3.58 5.63
N ARG A 118 11.22 -3.48 5.49
CA ARG A 118 12.01 -2.39 6.06
C ARG A 118 11.72 -1.07 5.36
N ASP A 119 11.53 -1.09 4.04
CA ASP A 119 11.16 0.10 3.27
C ASP A 119 9.76 0.57 3.67
N TRP A 120 8.84 -0.36 3.92
CA TRP A 120 7.48 -0.06 4.39
C TRP A 120 7.50 0.56 5.79
N GLN A 121 8.21 -0.08 6.72
CA GLN A 121 8.39 0.43 8.08
C GLN A 121 9.06 1.81 8.08
N ASN A 122 10.03 2.03 7.19
CA ASN A 122 10.77 3.27 7.11
C ASN A 122 9.88 4.46 6.76
N SER A 123 8.89 4.29 5.87
CA SER A 123 7.93 5.36 5.57
C SER A 123 7.15 5.81 6.81
N ILE A 124 6.69 4.87 7.63
CA ILE A 124 5.94 5.14 8.88
C ILE A 124 6.84 5.83 9.89
N ARG A 125 8.05 5.29 10.10
CA ARG A 125 9.04 5.83 11.03
C ARG A 125 9.41 7.26 10.68
N GLN A 126 9.64 7.56 9.40
CA GLN A 126 9.99 8.91 8.97
C GLN A 126 8.88 9.92 9.24
N GLU A 127 7.62 9.55 9.02
CA GLU A 127 6.51 10.45 9.32
C GLU A 127 6.41 10.70 10.82
N TYR A 128 6.49 9.65 11.63
CA TYR A 128 6.53 9.77 13.09
C TYR A 128 7.65 10.70 13.56
N GLU A 129 8.89 10.49 13.07
CA GLU A 129 10.05 11.30 13.44
C GLU A 129 9.88 12.77 13.03
N ARG A 130 9.30 13.04 11.85
CA ARG A 130 9.00 14.40 11.40
C ARG A 130 7.93 15.07 12.26
N LEU A 131 6.89 14.34 12.66
CA LEU A 131 5.86 14.85 13.57
C LEU A 131 6.43 15.19 14.95
N VAL A 132 7.27 14.31 15.50
CA VAL A 132 7.97 14.58 16.77
C VAL A 132 8.88 15.80 16.64
N ALA A 133 9.65 15.91 15.54
CA ALA A 133 10.51 17.06 15.29
C ALA A 133 9.74 18.37 15.11
N ALA A 134 8.52 18.32 14.56
CA ALA A 134 7.61 19.46 14.44
C ALA A 134 6.91 19.84 15.76
N GLY A 135 7.05 19.01 16.80
CA GLY A 135 6.53 19.29 18.14
C GLY A 135 5.16 18.66 18.43
N TYR A 136 4.64 17.76 17.59
CA TYR A 136 3.47 16.96 17.94
C TYR A 136 3.80 15.99 19.08
N THR A 137 2.86 15.78 19.99
CA THR A 137 3.10 15.08 21.27
C THR A 137 2.17 13.90 21.56
N ASN A 138 1.15 13.67 20.73
CA ASN A 138 0.07 12.72 21.00
C ASN A 138 -0.33 11.92 19.77
#